data_AF-A0AAW4RU60-F1
#
_entry.id   AF-A0AAW4RU60-F1
#
_cell.length_a   1.000
_cell.length_b   1.000
_cell.length_c   1.000
_cell.angle_alpha   90.00
_cell.angle_beta   90.00
_cell.angle_gamma   90.00
#
_symmetry.space_group_name_H-M   'P 1'
#
loop_
_entity.id
_entity.type
_entity.pdbx_description
1 polymer ?
#
loop_
_entity_poly.entity_id
_entity_poly.type
_entity_poly.pdbx_seq_one_letter_code
_entity_poly.pdbx_strand_id
1 'polypeptide(L)'
;MFWLVAMLCVLCGAKATLGTDFNAANLTRLEIGRTNLQEAIALLGAPPASSVVGRTGAIGYTWQYTAAKASMWTGKSSVDAKRIVLVFDTDGKFQRILDLQGIPLDPDSHKRLVVEPAARAAASNR
;
A
#
# COMPACT_ATOMS: atom_id res chain seq x y z
N MET A 1 19.79 35.73 -29.63
CA MET A 1 18.80 34.65 -29.86
C MET A 1 19.20 33.36 -29.12
N PHE A 2 19.50 33.45 -27.82
CA PHE A 2 19.87 32.28 -26.98
C PHE A 2 19.15 32.27 -25.62
N TRP A 3 18.40 33.32 -25.30
CA TRP A 3 17.77 33.49 -23.99
C TRP A 3 16.40 32.81 -23.86
N LEU A 4 15.73 32.51 -24.98
CA LEU A 4 14.43 31.84 -25.00
C LEU A 4 14.51 30.34 -24.70
N VAL A 5 15.65 29.68 -24.94
CA VAL A 5 15.82 28.24 -24.69
C VAL A 5 16.04 27.95 -23.20
N ALA A 6 16.72 28.86 -22.47
CA ALA A 6 16.95 28.70 -21.03
C ALA A 6 15.67 28.84 -20.20
N MET A 7 14.70 29.65 -20.67
CA MET A 7 13.42 29.83 -19.97
C MET A 7 12.47 28.63 -20.15
N LEU A 8 12.66 27.80 -21.17
CA LEU A 8 11.79 26.66 -21.48
C LEU A 8 12.07 25.44 -20.59
N CYS A 9 13.27 25.31 -20.02
CA CYS A 9 13.65 24.16 -19.19
C CYS A 9 13.10 24.20 -17.75
N VAL A 10 12.50 25.30 -17.31
CA VAL A 10 12.00 25.45 -15.91
C VAL A 10 10.55 24.97 -15.74
N LEU A 11 9.86 24.61 -16.82
CA LEU A 11 8.44 24.22 -16.78
C LEU A 11 8.19 22.71 -16.59
N CYS A 12 9.23 21.92 -16.34
CA CYS A 12 9.07 20.51 -16.00
C CYS A 12 8.50 20.36 -14.59
N GLY A 13 7.17 20.29 -14.48
CA GLY A 13 6.48 19.99 -13.24
C GLY A 13 7.11 18.78 -12.53
N ALA A 14 7.52 18.98 -11.28
CA ALA A 14 8.08 17.91 -10.47
C ALA A 14 7.01 16.84 -10.23
N LYS A 15 7.26 15.63 -10.73
CA LYS A 15 6.48 14.43 -10.40
C LYS A 15 7.36 13.59 -9.48
N ALA A 16 7.01 13.56 -8.20
CA ALA A 16 7.65 12.65 -7.25
C ALA A 16 6.73 11.45 -7.08
N THR A 17 7.21 10.28 -7.49
CA THR A 17 6.52 9.00 -7.27
C THR A 17 7.38 8.16 -6.35
N LEU A 18 6.78 7.65 -5.28
CA LEU A 18 7.43 6.80 -4.30
C LEU A 18 6.69 5.45 -4.28
N GLY A 19 7.44 4.37 -4.51
CA GLY A 19 6.91 3.01 -4.60
C GLY A 19 6.22 2.68 -5.92
N THR A 20 5.61 1.49 -5.97
CA THR A 20 4.91 0.97 -7.15
C THR A 20 3.41 1.05 -6.91
N ASP A 21 2.66 1.55 -7.90
CA ASP A 21 1.19 1.55 -7.82
C ASP A 21 0.69 0.11 -7.76
N PHE A 22 -0.33 -0.13 -6.93
CA PHE A 22 -0.83 -1.48 -6.67
C PHE A 22 -2.35 -1.50 -6.69
N ASN A 23 -2.91 -2.61 -7.16
CA ASN A 23 -4.35 -2.77 -7.30
C ASN A 23 -4.99 -3.15 -5.96
N ALA A 24 -5.32 -2.13 -5.18
CA ALA A 24 -5.96 -2.31 -3.89
C ALA A 24 -7.40 -2.86 -3.96
N ALA A 25 -8.07 -2.81 -5.12
CA ALA A 25 -9.40 -3.40 -5.28
C ALA A 25 -9.38 -4.94 -5.18
N ASN A 26 -8.24 -5.56 -5.51
CA ASN A 26 -8.04 -7.00 -5.41
C ASN A 26 -7.78 -7.49 -3.98
N LEU A 27 -7.68 -6.58 -2.99
CA LEU A 27 -7.51 -6.94 -1.58
C LEU A 27 -8.68 -7.77 -1.03
N THR A 28 -9.88 -7.59 -1.59
CA THR A 28 -11.07 -8.38 -1.24
C THR A 28 -10.94 -9.87 -1.56
N ARG A 29 -9.98 -10.22 -2.43
CA ARG A 29 -9.66 -11.61 -2.81
C ARG A 29 -8.63 -12.26 -1.89
N LEU A 30 -8.06 -11.52 -0.94
CA LEU A 30 -7.15 -12.09 0.05
C LEU A 30 -7.95 -12.99 1.01
N GLU A 31 -7.51 -14.24 1.11
CA GLU A 31 -8.11 -15.24 2.01
C GLU A 31 -7.15 -15.51 3.18
N ILE A 32 -7.63 -15.24 4.39
CA ILE A 32 -6.91 -15.51 5.64
C ILE A 32 -6.60 -17.01 5.74
N GLY A 33 -5.36 -17.35 6.05
CA GLY A 33 -4.85 -18.71 6.19
C GLY A 33 -4.54 -19.42 4.87
N ARG A 34 -4.99 -18.89 3.72
CA ARG A 34 -4.79 -19.52 2.42
C ARG A 34 -3.78 -18.78 1.56
N THR A 35 -3.98 -17.47 1.43
CA THR A 35 -3.19 -16.63 0.52
C THR A 35 -1.74 -16.59 0.96
N ASN A 36 -0.82 -16.87 0.04
CA ASN A 36 0.62 -16.74 0.27
C ASN A 36 1.16 -15.40 -0.26
N LEU A 37 2.42 -15.09 0.04
CA LEU A 37 3.05 -13.84 -0.40
C LEU A 37 3.04 -13.68 -1.93
N GLN A 38 3.34 -14.74 -2.67
CA GLN A 38 3.43 -14.69 -4.12
C GLN A 38 2.05 -14.47 -4.77
N GLU A 39 1.01 -15.09 -4.22
CA GLU A 39 -0.39 -14.83 -4.59
C GLU A 39 -0.79 -13.40 -4.25
N ALA A 40 -0.40 -12.88 -3.08
CA ALA A 40 -0.67 -11.48 -2.72
C ALA A 40 0.01 -10.50 -3.68
N ILE A 41 1.27 -10.76 -4.06
CA ILE A 41 2.00 -9.98 -5.08
C ILE A 41 1.29 -10.06 -6.43
N ALA A 42 0.84 -11.24 -6.84
CA ALA A 42 0.10 -11.42 -8.10
C ALA A 42 -1.25 -10.70 -8.09
N LEU A 43 -1.98 -10.72 -6.96
CA LEU A 43 -3.25 -10.03 -6.79
C LEU A 43 -3.08 -8.51 -6.80
N LEU A 44 -2.05 -8.00 -6.10
CA LEU A 44 -1.76 -6.58 -6.01
C LEU A 44 -1.07 -6.04 -7.27
N GLY A 45 -0.46 -6.91 -8.07
CA GLY A 45 0.28 -6.56 -9.28
C GLY A 45 1.60 -5.84 -9.00
N ALA A 46 2.05 -5.83 -7.75
CA ALA A 46 3.25 -5.11 -7.33
C ALA A 46 3.99 -5.88 -6.21
N PRO A 47 5.33 -5.84 -6.18
CA PRO A 47 6.09 -6.34 -5.05
C PRO A 47 5.92 -5.41 -3.83
N PRO A 48 6.10 -5.94 -2.60
CA PRO A 48 6.08 -5.11 -1.41
C PRO A 48 7.26 -4.14 -1.40
N ALA A 49 7.01 -2.91 -0.94
CA ALA A 49 8.03 -1.87 -0.78
C ALA A 49 9.01 -2.21 0.36
N SER A 50 8.53 -2.86 1.42
CA SER A 50 9.38 -3.31 2.52
C SER A 50 8.79 -4.51 3.25
N SER A 51 9.61 -5.20 4.03
CA SER A 51 9.18 -6.27 4.93
C SER A 51 9.76 -6.04 6.33
N VAL A 52 9.00 -6.40 7.36
CA VAL A 52 9.37 -6.25 8.77
C VAL A 52 8.99 -7.53 9.50
N VAL A 53 9.95 -8.13 10.18
CA VAL A 53 9.69 -9.30 11.04
C VAL A 53 9.17 -8.80 12.39
N GLY A 54 7.96 -9.23 12.74
CA GLY A 54 7.33 -8.94 14.02
C GLY A 54 7.91 -9.78 15.15
N ARG A 55 7.65 -9.35 16.39
CA ARG A 55 8.11 -10.06 17.61
C ARG A 55 7.65 -11.52 17.72
N THR A 56 6.55 -11.87 17.06
CA THR A 56 5.98 -13.23 17.06
C THR A 56 6.51 -14.11 15.93
N GLY A 57 7.47 -13.64 15.11
CA GLY A 57 7.96 -14.35 13.93
C GLY A 57 7.12 -14.12 12.66
N ALA A 58 5.93 -13.53 12.81
CA ALA A 58 5.10 -13.11 11.67
C ALA A 58 5.79 -12.00 10.86
N ILE A 59 5.68 -12.03 9.54
CA ILE A 59 6.31 -11.06 8.64
C ILE A 59 5.25 -10.10 8.10
N GLY A 60 5.43 -8.80 8.37
CA GLY A 60 4.64 -7.73 7.80
C GLY A 60 5.25 -7.24 6.49
N TYR A 61 4.52 -7.33 5.39
CA TYR A 61 4.90 -6.76 4.10
C TYR A 61 4.13 -5.48 3.85
N THR A 62 4.84 -4.41 3.51
CA THR A 62 4.27 -3.08 3.28
C THR A 62 4.24 -2.79 1.79
N TRP A 63 3.08 -2.48 1.25
CA TRP A 63 2.94 -1.82 -0.05
C TRP A 63 2.63 -0.36 0.21
N GLN A 64 3.39 0.52 -0.42
CA GLN A 64 3.21 1.94 -0.32
C GLN A 64 3.38 2.54 -1.71
N TYR A 65 2.41 3.38 -2.07
CA TYR A 65 2.43 4.17 -3.28
C TYR A 65 2.13 5.62 -2.90
N THR A 66 2.95 6.55 -3.37
CA THR A 66 2.69 7.97 -3.20
C THR A 66 3.06 8.70 -4.48
N ALA A 67 2.10 9.37 -5.09
CA ALA A 67 2.30 10.19 -6.27
C ALA A 67 1.94 11.64 -5.96
N ALA A 68 2.94 12.50 -5.96
CA ALA A 68 2.76 13.94 -5.90
C ALA A 68 2.79 14.53 -7.31
N LYS A 69 1.74 15.24 -7.68
CA LYS A 69 1.64 15.98 -8.95
C LYS A 69 1.53 17.45 -8.63
N ALA A 70 2.52 18.23 -9.05
CA ALA A 70 2.50 19.69 -8.98
C ALA A 70 2.39 20.28 -10.39
N SER A 71 1.39 21.12 -10.62
CA SER A 71 1.25 21.91 -11.84
C SER A 71 1.69 23.34 -11.56
N MET A 72 2.87 23.72 -12.07
CA MET A 72 3.38 25.10 -11.95
C MET A 72 2.48 26.11 -12.66
N TRP A 73 1.73 25.69 -13.69
CA TRP A 73 0.84 26.56 -14.47
C TRP A 73 -0.45 26.92 -13.71
N THR A 74 -1.03 25.97 -12.98
CA THR A 74 -2.32 26.19 -12.27
C THR A 74 -2.14 26.47 -10.78
N GLY A 75 -0.91 26.38 -10.26
CA GLY A 75 -0.62 26.44 -8.83
C GLY A 75 -1.20 25.26 -8.03
N LYS A 76 -1.83 24.29 -8.70
CA LYS A 76 -2.45 23.13 -8.03
C LYS A 76 -1.42 22.05 -7.77
N SER A 77 -1.44 21.55 -6.54
CA SER A 77 -0.75 20.33 -6.15
C SER A 77 -1.79 19.30 -5.71
N SER A 78 -1.57 18.04 -6.08
CA SER A 78 -2.34 16.91 -5.57
C SER A 78 -1.37 15.81 -5.14
N VAL A 79 -1.71 15.15 -4.04
CA VAL A 79 -0.96 14.02 -3.51
C VAL A 79 -1.94 12.86 -3.42
N ASP A 80 -1.64 11.79 -4.15
CA ASP A 80 -2.34 10.50 -4.04
C ASP A 80 -1.41 9.56 -3.26
N ALA A 81 -1.83 9.17 -2.06
CA ALA A 81 -1.03 8.30 -1.20
C ALA A 81 -1.87 7.10 -0.76
N LYS A 82 -1.33 5.90 -0.95
CA LYS A 82 -1.94 4.62 -0.59
C LYS A 82 -0.92 3.78 0.13
N ARG A 83 -1.32 3.19 1.26
CA ARG A 83 -0.45 2.31 2.04
C ARG A 83 -1.25 1.13 2.57
N ILE A 84 -0.64 -0.03 2.54
CA ILE A 84 -1.16 -1.23 3.18
C ILE A 84 -0.03 -2.06 3.78
N VAL A 85 -0.30 -2.64 4.95
CA VAL A 85 0.59 -3.60 5.61
C VAL A 85 -0.14 -4.92 5.76
N LEU A 86 0.30 -5.94 5.04
CA LEU A 86 -0.21 -7.31 5.16
C LEU A 86 0.69 -8.12 6.08
N VAL A 87 0.11 -8.81 7.04
CA VAL A 87 0.84 -9.69 7.96
C VAL A 87 0.67 -11.12 7.52
N PHE A 88 1.78 -11.82 7.42
CA PHE A 88 1.86 -13.24 7.13
C PHE A 88 2.42 -13.97 8.34
N ASP A 89 1.90 -15.15 8.61
CA ASP A 89 2.39 -16.00 9.70
C ASP A 89 3.77 -16.57 9.40
N THR A 90 4.35 -17.29 10.37
CA THR A 90 5.60 -18.05 10.19
C THR A 90 5.49 -19.08 9.07
N ASP A 91 4.28 -19.57 8.80
CA ASP A 91 3.99 -20.50 7.68
C ASP A 91 3.87 -19.80 6.31
N GLY A 92 4.09 -18.49 6.25
CA GLY A 92 3.99 -17.71 5.01
C GLY A 92 2.55 -17.51 4.53
N LYS A 93 1.57 -17.71 5.41
CA LYS A 93 0.13 -17.54 5.13
C LYS A 93 -0.37 -16.19 5.60
N PHE A 94 -1.19 -15.55 4.78
CA PHE A 94 -1.80 -14.27 5.09
C PHE A 94 -2.70 -14.41 6.32
N GLN A 95 -2.47 -13.58 7.32
CA GLN A 95 -3.23 -13.59 8.57
C GLN A 95 -4.20 -12.41 8.63
N ARG A 96 -3.71 -11.20 8.37
CA ARG A 96 -4.50 -9.98 8.50
C ARG A 96 -3.87 -8.77 7.82
N ILE A 97 -4.67 -7.75 7.63
CA ILE A 97 -4.20 -6.40 7.31
C ILE A 97 -3.94 -5.68 8.64
N LEU A 98 -2.72 -5.17 8.84
CA LEU A 98 -2.36 -4.41 10.02
C LEU A 98 -2.69 -2.92 9.88
N ASP A 99 -2.46 -2.38 8.69
CA ASP A 99 -2.66 -0.95 8.39
C ASP A 99 -3.16 -0.80 6.96
N LEU A 100 -4.08 0.14 6.76
CA LEU A 100 -4.70 0.46 5.48
C LEU A 100 -4.99 1.96 5.43
N GLN A 101 -4.38 2.65 4.47
CA GLN A 101 -4.50 4.10 4.32
C GLN A 101 -4.72 4.47 2.86
N GLY A 102 -5.63 5.40 2.61
CA GLY A 102 -5.90 5.93 1.26
C GLY A 102 -6.54 4.92 0.31
N ILE A 103 -7.07 3.80 0.81
CA ILE A 103 -7.67 2.73 0.02
C ILE A 103 -9.15 2.58 0.43
N PRO A 104 -10.11 2.74 -0.51
CA PRO A 104 -11.50 2.41 -0.24
C PRO A 104 -11.64 0.88 -0.23
N LEU A 105 -11.99 0.32 0.93
CA LEU A 105 -12.28 -1.10 1.12
C LEU A 105 -13.76 -1.29 1.43
N ASP A 106 -14.35 -2.32 0.86
CA ASP A 106 -15.74 -2.68 1.11
C ASP A 106 -15.95 -2.99 2.61
N PRO A 107 -17.06 -2.54 3.25
CA PRO A 107 -17.26 -2.69 4.70
C PRO A 107 -17.23 -4.14 5.20
N ASP A 108 -17.69 -5.12 4.41
CA ASP A 108 -17.63 -6.54 4.77
C ASP A 108 -16.19 -7.07 4.71
N SER A 109 -15.42 -6.63 3.72
CA SER A 109 -14.00 -6.98 3.59
C SER A 109 -13.16 -6.31 4.68
N HIS A 110 -13.49 -5.06 5.05
CA HIS A 110 -12.83 -4.36 6.15
C HIS A 110 -13.05 -5.10 7.49
N LYS A 111 -14.27 -5.58 7.76
CA LYS A 111 -14.54 -6.37 8.97
C LYS A 111 -13.72 -7.65 9.02
N ARG A 112 -13.72 -8.42 7.93
CA ARG A 112 -13.02 -9.71 7.84
C ARG A 112 -11.50 -9.59 7.90
N LEU A 113 -10.93 -8.61 7.20
CA LEU A 113 -9.49 -8.52 6.99
C LEU A 113 -8.76 -7.66 8.04
N VAL A 114 -9.49 -6.77 8.72
CA VAL A 114 -8.94 -5.81 9.68
C VAL A 114 -9.53 -6.04 11.08
N VAL A 115 -10.86 -5.98 11.22
CA VAL A 115 -11.52 -5.88 12.54
C VAL A 115 -11.55 -7.22 13.29
N GLU A 116 -12.01 -8.30 12.64
CA GLU A 116 -12.11 -9.63 13.25
C GLU A 116 -10.75 -10.18 13.71
N PRO A 117 -9.69 -10.17 12.88
CA PRO A 117 -8.38 -10.64 13.31
C PRO A 117 -7.74 -9.73 14.36
N ALA A 118 -8.01 -8.42 14.35
CA ALA A 118 -7.55 -7.52 15.42
C ALA A 118 -8.25 -7.83 16.76
N ALA A 119 -9.56 -8.07 16.74
CA ALA A 119 -10.33 -8.43 17.93
C ALA A 119 -9.89 -9.78 18.51
N ARG A 120 -9.65 -10.79 17.65
CA ARG A 120 -9.15 -12.11 18.08
C ARG A 120 -7.74 -12.02 18.68
N ALA A 121 -6.86 -11.22 18.09
CA ALA A 121 -5.52 -10.99 18.65
C ALA A 121 -5.57 -10.24 19.99
N ALA A 122 -6.47 -9.27 20.15
CA ALA A 122 -6.67 -8.56 21.42
C ALA A 122 -7.25 -9.48 22.51
N ALA A 123 -8.15 -10.40 22.15
CA ALA A 123 -8.72 -11.38 23.08
C ALA A 123 -7.72 -12.47 23.50
N SER A 124 -6.77 -12.83 22.63
CA SER A 124 -5.73 -13.82 22.97
C SER A 124 -4.65 -13.28 23.92
N ASN A 125 -4.58 -11.96 24.14
CA ASN A 125 -3.52 -11.31 24.93
C ASN A 125 -4.02 -10.87 26.31
N ARG A 126 -5.09 -11.49 26.80
CA ARG A 126 -5.73 -11.26 28.09
C ARG A 126 -5.76 -12.55 28.89
#